data_AF-A0A388Q3C8-F1
#
_entry.id   AF-A0A388Q3C8-F1
#
_cell.length_a   1.000
_cell.length_b   1.000
_cell.length_c   1.000
_cell.angle_alpha   90.00
_cell.angle_beta   90.00
_cell.angle_gamma   90.00
#
_symmetry.space_group_name_H-M   'P 1'
#
loop_
_entity.id
_entity.type
_entity.pdbx_description
1 polymer ?
#
loop_
_entity_poly.entity_id
_entity_poly.type
_entity_poly.pdbx_seq_one_letter_code
_entity_poly.pdbx_strand_id
1 'polypeptide(L)'
;MCPIPHCIYKNTSKLSPGHSLELNIETKKITLHQYWNVYDAYNKPKVNIGFEEAMTETEKLLSSACNYRMVSDVPVGIFLSGGYDSSTVAALLQKDSSTRIKTFTIGFLNQASTRLLMQKKWPNIWAPIILNITAPKKMHSTSSLPSLIISMNPLPTAVPYLPRS
;
A
#
# COMPACT_ATOMS: atom_id res chain seq x y z
N MET A 1 11.91 7.49 10.23
CA MET A 1 11.13 8.27 9.23
C MET A 1 11.30 9.75 9.53
N CYS A 2 11.58 10.57 8.53
CA CYS A 2 11.64 12.03 8.69
C CYS A 2 10.20 12.59 8.67
N PRO A 3 9.73 13.22 9.77
CA PRO A 3 8.36 13.71 9.86
C PRO A 3 8.14 14.89 8.90
N ILE A 4 6.95 14.96 8.31
CA ILE A 4 6.54 16.11 7.48
C ILE A 4 6.59 17.39 8.34
N PRO A 5 7.10 18.52 7.82
CA PRO A 5 7.51 18.78 6.42
C PRO A 5 8.97 18.44 6.09
N HIS A 6 9.71 17.88 7.04
CA HIS A 6 11.16 17.71 6.94
C HIS A 6 11.56 16.64 5.90
N CYS A 7 12.69 16.91 5.24
CA CYS A 7 13.36 15.99 4.33
C CYS A 7 14.80 15.76 4.78
N ILE A 8 15.37 14.64 4.35
CA ILE A 8 16.77 14.29 4.60
C ILE A 8 17.71 15.21 3.77
N TYR A 9 17.22 15.79 2.67
CA TYR A 9 17.98 16.68 1.80
C TYR A 9 17.76 18.17 2.13
N LYS A 10 18.82 18.97 2.03
CA LYS A 10 18.75 20.43 2.18
C LYS A 10 17.91 21.04 1.06
N ASN A 11 17.19 22.11 1.36
CA ASN A 11 16.32 22.84 0.42
C ASN A 11 15.24 21.97 -0.24
N THR A 12 14.81 20.90 0.44
CA THR A 12 13.68 20.07 0.02
C THR A 12 12.66 19.97 1.14
N SER A 13 11.39 19.83 0.79
CA SER A 13 10.30 19.68 1.75
C SER A 13 9.28 18.69 1.19
N LYS A 14 8.65 17.91 2.08
CA LYS A 14 7.58 16.99 1.68
C LYS A 14 6.26 17.74 1.62
N LEU A 15 5.53 17.56 0.52
CA LEU A 15 4.15 18.02 0.44
C LEU A 15 3.29 17.23 1.44
N SER A 16 2.49 17.94 2.24
CA SER A 16 1.56 17.30 3.18
C SER A 16 0.54 16.45 2.42
N PRO A 17 0.12 15.28 2.94
CA PRO A 17 -0.94 14.49 2.33
C PRO A 17 -2.24 15.31 2.24
N GLY A 18 -3.02 15.07 1.18
CA GLY A 18 -4.26 15.80 0.93
C GLY A 18 -4.08 17.27 0.53
N HIS A 19 -2.86 17.69 0.16
CA HIS A 19 -2.58 19.03 -0.35
C HIS A 19 -2.10 18.99 -1.81
N SER A 20 -2.42 20.02 -2.58
CA SER A 20 -1.81 20.34 -3.86
C SER A 20 -0.93 21.58 -3.72
N LEU A 21 0.06 21.69 -4.61
CA LEU A 21 0.96 22.84 -4.71
C LEU A 21 0.76 23.50 -6.06
N GLU A 22 0.46 24.80 -6.03
CA GLU A 22 0.40 25.65 -7.21
C GLU A 22 1.62 26.58 -7.21
N LEU A 23 2.41 26.54 -8.29
CA LEU A 23 3.57 27.41 -8.49
C LEU A 23 3.30 28.33 -9.66
N ASN A 24 3.20 29.62 -9.40
CA ASN A 24 3.17 30.62 -10.45
C ASN A 24 4.61 30.84 -10.97
N ILE A 25 4.84 30.56 -12.25
CA ILE A 25 6.19 30.55 -12.85
C ILE A 25 6.79 31.97 -12.93
N GLU A 26 5.96 32.97 -13.23
CA GLU A 26 6.41 34.36 -13.40
C GLU A 26 6.78 35.00 -12.06
N THR A 27 5.90 34.88 -11.08
CA THR A 27 6.07 35.49 -9.75
C THR A 27 6.88 34.60 -8.79
N LYS A 28 7.12 33.34 -9.16
CA LYS A 28 7.70 32.28 -8.31
C LYS A 28 6.94 32.06 -7.00
N LYS A 29 5.67 32.49 -6.94
CA LYS A 29 4.82 32.33 -5.76
C LYS A 29 4.32 30.90 -5.67
N ILE A 30 4.46 30.32 -4.48
CA ILE A 30 3.94 28.99 -4.14
C ILE A 30 2.68 29.16 -3.30
N THR A 31 1.61 28.47 -3.67
CA THR A 31 0.37 28.38 -2.89
C THR A 31 0.06 26.92 -2.62
N LEU A 32 -0.32 26.61 -1.38
CA LEU A 32 -0.74 25.28 -0.97
C LEU A 32 -2.25 25.26 -0.78
N HIS A 33 -2.91 24.26 -1.36
CA HIS A 33 -4.35 24.06 -1.24
C HIS A 33 -4.61 22.69 -0.63
N GLN A 34 -5.29 22.67 0.52
CA GLN A 34 -5.76 21.42 1.11
C GLN A 34 -7.05 20.99 0.39
N TYR A 35 -7.00 19.89 -0.35
CA TYR A 35 -8.18 19.32 -1.03
C TYR A 35 -8.80 18.16 -0.24
N TRP A 36 -8.08 17.57 0.71
CA TRP A 36 -8.58 16.46 1.52
C TRP A 36 -8.00 16.45 2.93
N ASN A 37 -8.84 16.09 3.91
CA ASN A 37 -8.45 15.91 5.30
C ASN A 37 -9.19 14.71 5.90
N VAL A 38 -8.44 13.86 6.61
CA VAL A 38 -9.01 12.71 7.31
C VAL A 38 -9.96 13.13 8.43
N TYR A 39 -9.67 14.23 9.14
CA TYR A 39 -10.51 14.73 10.23
C TYR A 39 -11.87 15.20 9.71
N ASP A 40 -11.90 15.85 8.54
CA ASP A 40 -13.15 16.27 7.91
C ASP A 40 -14.02 15.06 7.56
N ALA A 41 -13.41 13.93 7.18
CA ALA A 41 -14.13 12.68 6.93
C ALA A 41 -14.66 12.04 8.23
N TYR A 42 -13.86 12.01 9.30
CA TYR A 42 -14.26 11.46 10.61
C TYR A 42 -15.35 12.29 11.31
N ASN A 43 -15.32 13.62 11.11
CA ASN A 43 -16.28 14.54 11.72
C ASN A 43 -17.61 14.62 10.98
N LYS A 44 -17.80 13.87 9.89
CA LYS A 44 -19.10 13.78 9.21
C LYS A 44 -20.14 13.18 10.13
N PRO A 45 -21.43 13.57 9.98
CA PRO A 45 -22.52 12.95 10.72
C PRO A 45 -22.49 11.43 10.55
N LYS A 46 -22.65 10.71 11.67
CA LYS A 46 -22.76 9.25 11.63
C LYS A 46 -24.02 8.86 10.85
N VAL A 47 -23.89 7.84 10.03
CA VAL A 47 -25.01 7.27 9.30
C VAL A 47 -25.91 6.54 10.30
N ASN A 48 -27.22 6.79 10.27
CA ASN A 48 -28.18 6.11 11.13
C ASN A 48 -28.73 4.86 10.42
N ILE A 49 -27.95 3.79 10.44
CA ILE A 49 -28.28 2.50 9.80
C ILE A 49 -28.17 1.36 10.82
N GLY A 50 -28.93 0.30 10.58
CA GLY A 50 -28.89 -0.92 11.40
C GLY A 50 -27.56 -1.68 11.22
N PHE A 51 -27.28 -2.62 12.13
CA PHE A 51 -26.05 -3.42 12.09
C PHE A 51 -25.90 -4.23 10.78
N GLU A 52 -26.96 -4.92 10.36
CA GLU A 52 -26.97 -5.72 9.11
C GLU A 52 -26.72 -4.87 7.86
N GLU A 53 -27.32 -3.68 7.82
CA GLU A 53 -27.13 -2.72 6.74
C GLU A 53 -25.70 -2.16 6.75
N ALA A 54 -25.16 -1.85 7.93
CA ALA A 54 -23.78 -1.41 8.10
C ALA A 54 -22.78 -2.47 7.65
N MET A 55 -23.02 -3.75 7.96
CA MET A 55 -22.18 -4.86 7.48
C MET A 55 -22.19 -4.93 5.95
N THR A 56 -23.37 -4.88 5.34
CA THR A 56 -23.55 -4.95 3.88
C THR A 56 -22.87 -3.77 3.18
N GLU A 57 -23.08 -2.54 3.66
CA GLU A 57 -22.45 -1.35 3.08
C GLU A 57 -20.93 -1.34 3.30
N THR A 58 -20.43 -1.86 4.42
CA THR A 58 -18.99 -2.00 4.66
C THR A 58 -18.36 -2.97 3.68
N GLU A 59 -18.96 -4.15 3.48
CA GLU A 59 -18.48 -5.13 2.50
C GLU A 59 -18.46 -4.53 1.09
N LYS A 60 -19.54 -3.85 0.69
CA LYS A 60 -19.66 -3.19 -0.61
C LYS A 60 -18.61 -2.10 -0.82
N LEU A 61 -18.38 -1.24 0.17
CA LEU A 61 -17.36 -0.19 0.11
C LEU A 61 -15.95 -0.77 0.03
N LEU A 62 -15.68 -1.83 0.80
CA LEU A 62 -14.39 -2.49 0.80
C LEU A 62 -14.13 -3.21 -0.53
N SER A 63 -15.10 -3.97 -1.05
CA SER A 63 -15.06 -4.57 -2.38
C SER A 63 -14.83 -3.50 -3.46
N SER A 64 -15.57 -2.40 -3.43
CA SER A 64 -15.40 -1.29 -4.37
C SER A 64 -13.99 -0.71 -4.31
N ALA A 65 -13.49 -0.40 -3.11
CA ALA A 65 -12.14 0.14 -2.93
C ALA A 65 -11.04 -0.82 -3.40
N CYS A 66 -11.23 -2.13 -3.21
CA CYS A 66 -10.34 -3.16 -3.70
C CYS A 66 -10.40 -3.27 -5.23
N ASN A 67 -11.59 -3.30 -5.82
CA ASN A 67 -11.80 -3.40 -7.27
C ASN A 67 -11.23 -2.19 -8.04
N TYR A 68 -11.33 -0.97 -7.48
CA TYR A 68 -10.66 0.21 -8.05
C TYR A 68 -9.14 0.04 -8.19
N ARG A 69 -8.52 -0.79 -7.35
CA ARG A 69 -7.07 -1.07 -7.36
C ARG A 69 -6.70 -2.29 -8.20
N MET A 70 -7.68 -2.98 -8.77
CA MET A 70 -7.47 -4.14 -9.66
C MET A 70 -7.34 -3.75 -11.13
N VAL A 71 -7.63 -2.50 -11.49
CA VAL A 71 -7.46 -2.00 -12.87
C VAL A 71 -5.95 -1.89 -13.17
N SER A 72 -5.42 -2.88 -13.89
CA SER A 72 -4.01 -2.95 -14.28
C SER A 72 -3.84 -3.70 -15.60
N ASP A 73 -2.89 -3.25 -16.41
CA ASP A 73 -2.50 -3.93 -17.66
C ASP A 73 -1.71 -5.23 -17.42
N VAL A 74 -1.32 -5.50 -16.18
CA VAL A 74 -0.58 -6.69 -15.76
C VAL A 74 -1.35 -7.49 -14.71
N PRO A 75 -1.12 -8.80 -14.60
CA PRO A 75 -1.77 -9.61 -13.56
C PRO A 75 -1.46 -9.09 -12.15
N VAL A 76 -2.50 -8.73 -11.41
CA VAL A 76 -2.39 -8.26 -10.03
C VAL A 76 -2.15 -9.44 -9.09
N GLY A 77 -1.22 -9.25 -8.14
CA GLY A 77 -0.94 -10.18 -7.06
C GLY A 77 -1.20 -9.57 -5.69
N ILE A 78 -1.53 -10.40 -4.70
CA ILE A 78 -1.82 -9.96 -3.33
C ILE A 78 -0.78 -10.51 -2.37
N PHE A 79 -0.23 -9.67 -1.49
CA PHE A 79 0.62 -10.12 -0.39
C PHE A 79 -0.22 -10.60 0.80
N LEU A 80 0.02 -11.83 1.25
CA LEU A 80 -0.58 -12.44 2.43
C LEU A 80 0.46 -12.52 3.56
N SER A 81 0.18 -11.81 4.66
CA SER A 81 1.01 -11.82 5.88
C SER A 81 0.48 -12.76 6.96
N GLY A 82 -0.70 -13.36 6.75
CA GLY A 82 -1.38 -14.21 7.73
C GLY A 82 -2.26 -13.49 8.75
N GLY A 83 -2.32 -12.16 8.65
CA GLY A 83 -3.26 -11.31 9.38
C GLY A 83 -4.65 -11.31 8.77
N TYR A 84 -5.65 -10.92 9.57
CA TYR A 84 -7.04 -10.82 9.13
C TYR A 84 -7.20 -9.85 7.96
N ASP A 85 -6.59 -8.67 8.01
CA ASP A 85 -6.72 -7.64 6.97
C ASP A 85 -6.32 -8.14 5.57
N SER A 86 -5.12 -8.73 5.44
CA SER A 86 -4.64 -9.27 4.16
C SER A 86 -5.51 -10.43 3.66
N SER A 87 -6.09 -11.21 4.59
CA SER A 87 -6.94 -12.36 4.27
C SER A 87 -8.32 -11.89 3.81
N THR A 88 -8.87 -10.85 4.44
CA THR A 88 -10.14 -10.22 4.05
C THR A 88 -10.04 -9.61 2.66
N VAL A 89 -8.98 -8.85 2.36
CA VAL A 89 -8.75 -8.29 1.02
C VAL A 89 -8.63 -9.38 -0.04
N ALA A 90 -7.87 -10.46 0.26
CA ALA A 90 -7.75 -11.59 -0.66
C ALA A 90 -9.08 -12.32 -0.89
N ALA A 91 -9.88 -12.51 0.15
CA ALA A 91 -11.19 -13.15 0.05
C ALA A 91 -12.17 -12.32 -0.78
N LEU A 92 -12.25 -11.01 -0.54
CA LEU A 92 -13.14 -10.10 -1.28
C LEU A 92 -12.76 -10.02 -2.75
N LEU A 93 -11.48 -9.84 -3.06
CA LEU A 93 -11.00 -9.78 -4.44
C LEU A 93 -11.20 -11.10 -5.19
N GLN A 94 -11.03 -12.25 -4.51
CA GLN A 94 -11.27 -13.55 -5.14
C GLN A 94 -12.76 -13.84 -5.35
N LYS A 95 -13.65 -13.34 -4.47
CA LYS A 95 -15.11 -13.47 -4.60
C LYS A 95 -15.62 -12.81 -5.89
N ASP A 96 -15.09 -11.63 -6.22
CA ASP A 96 -15.52 -10.84 -7.38
C ASP A 96 -14.74 -11.18 -8.67
N SER A 97 -13.70 -12.01 -8.60
CA SER A 97 -12.87 -12.39 -9.74
C SER A 97 -13.21 -13.78 -10.29
N SER A 98 -13.46 -13.87 -11.59
CA SER A 98 -13.59 -15.15 -12.31
C SER A 98 -12.25 -15.87 -12.49
N THR A 99 -11.14 -15.16 -12.32
CA THR A 99 -9.79 -15.71 -12.43
C THR A 99 -9.14 -15.85 -11.05
N ARG A 100 -8.29 -16.88 -10.90
CA ARG A 100 -7.57 -17.11 -9.65
C ARG A 100 -6.52 -16.03 -9.45
N ILE A 101 -6.63 -15.29 -8.34
CA ILE A 101 -5.65 -14.27 -7.97
C ILE A 101 -4.40 -14.96 -7.40
N LYS A 102 -3.22 -14.51 -7.83
CA LYS A 102 -1.96 -15.00 -7.29
C LYS A 102 -1.70 -14.35 -5.95
N THR A 103 -1.65 -15.16 -4.90
CA THR A 103 -1.31 -14.71 -3.55
C THR A 103 0.13 -15.05 -3.22
N PHE A 104 0.81 -14.14 -2.52
CA PHE A 104 2.23 -14.23 -2.22
C PHE A 104 2.48 -14.06 -0.73
N THR A 105 3.20 -15.00 -0.12
CA THR A 105 3.63 -14.88 1.27
C THR A 105 5.15 -14.84 1.33
N ILE A 106 5.67 -13.94 2.15
CA ILE A 106 7.10 -13.88 2.48
C ILE A 106 7.34 -14.79 3.68
N GLY A 107 8.20 -15.79 3.51
CA GLY A 107 8.61 -16.72 4.57
C GLY A 107 10.14 -16.77 4.70
N PHE A 108 10.61 -17.04 5.91
CA PHE A 108 12.04 -17.24 6.18
C PHE A 108 12.34 -18.75 6.22
N LEU A 109 13.42 -19.19 5.55
CA LEU A 109 13.77 -20.61 5.39
C LEU A 109 13.87 -21.41 6.71
N ASN A 110 14.19 -20.75 7.83
CA ASN A 110 14.33 -21.39 9.13
C ASN A 110 12.98 -21.60 9.86
N GLN A 111 11.88 -21.19 9.24
CA GLN A 111 10.52 -21.42 9.71
C GLN A 111 9.75 -22.22 8.64
N ALA A 112 9.97 -23.53 8.61
CA ALA A 112 9.10 -24.47 7.91
C ALA A 112 7.61 -24.33 8.33
N SER A 113 7.34 -23.59 9.41
CA SER A 113 6.02 -23.29 9.95
C SER A 113 5.17 -22.35 9.11
N THR A 114 5.71 -21.38 8.36
CA THR A 114 4.87 -20.33 7.72
C THR A 114 3.89 -20.89 6.69
N ARG A 115 4.33 -21.84 5.84
CA ARG A 115 3.48 -22.51 4.85
C ARG A 115 2.35 -23.31 5.49
N LEU A 116 2.72 -24.15 6.45
CA LEU A 116 1.80 -25.02 7.19
C LEU A 116 0.80 -24.20 8.02
N LEU A 117 1.24 -23.10 8.64
CA LEU A 117 0.38 -22.19 9.40
C LEU A 117 -0.65 -21.51 8.49
N MET A 118 -0.25 -21.00 7.33
CA MET A 118 -1.19 -20.37 6.40
C MET A 118 -2.23 -21.36 5.87
N GLN A 119 -1.78 -22.56 5.46
CA GLN A 119 -2.67 -23.59 4.92
C GLN A 119 -3.62 -24.17 5.99
N LYS A 120 -3.17 -24.27 7.25
CA LYS A 120 -4.01 -24.69 8.38
C LYS A 120 -5.01 -23.60 8.80
N LYS A 121 -4.59 -22.34 8.80
CA LYS A 121 -5.41 -21.21 9.26
C LYS A 121 -6.49 -20.83 8.24
N TRP A 122 -6.18 -20.95 6.95
CA TRP A 122 -7.08 -20.53 5.87
C TRP A 122 -7.17 -21.58 4.76
N PRO A 123 -7.74 -22.78 5.03
CA PRO A 123 -7.77 -23.88 4.07
C PRO A 123 -8.54 -23.56 2.78
N ASN A 124 -9.50 -22.65 2.85
CA ASN A 124 -10.32 -22.20 1.73
C ASN A 124 -9.71 -21.01 0.98
N ILE A 125 -8.65 -20.38 1.53
CA ILE A 125 -7.83 -19.42 0.81
C ILE A 125 -6.75 -20.24 0.10
N TRP A 126 -7.03 -20.51 -1.18
CA TRP A 126 -6.28 -21.38 -2.05
C TRP A 126 -4.77 -21.09 -1.99
N ALA A 127 -3.97 -22.17 -2.01
CA ALA A 127 -2.56 -22.19 -1.62
C ALA A 127 -1.73 -21.01 -2.17
N PRO A 128 -1.17 -20.14 -1.29
CA PRO A 128 -0.35 -19.04 -1.74
C PRO A 128 0.93 -19.50 -2.41
N ILE A 129 1.32 -18.78 -3.47
CA ILE A 129 2.64 -18.90 -4.07
C ILE A 129 3.64 -18.31 -3.08
N ILE A 130 4.44 -19.15 -2.44
CA ILE A 130 5.38 -18.66 -1.43
C ILE A 130 6.62 -18.10 -2.13
N LEU A 131 6.87 -16.81 -1.93
CA LEU A 131 8.14 -16.18 -2.24
C LEU A 131 9.06 -16.38 -1.03
N ASN A 132 9.92 -17.39 -1.12
CA ASN A 132 10.94 -17.61 -0.09
C ASN A 132 11.98 -16.49 -0.18
N ILE A 133 12.05 -15.68 0.88
CA ILE A 133 13.14 -14.72 1.03
C ILE A 133 14.13 -15.33 2.01
N THR A 134 15.28 -15.77 1.48
CA THR A 134 16.41 -16.19 2.32
C THR A 134 17.08 -14.94 2.88
N ALA A 135 16.55 -14.41 3.99
CA ALA A 135 17.31 -13.41 4.75
C ALA A 135 18.45 -14.12 5.49
N PRO A 136 19.73 -13.72 5.31
CA PRO A 136 20.83 -14.32 6.03
C PRO A 136 20.64 -14.14 7.54
N LYS A 137 20.94 -15.20 8.29
CA LYS A 137 20.66 -15.41 9.74
C LYS A 137 21.34 -14.40 10.70
N LYS A 138 21.94 -13.33 10.19
CA LYS A 138 22.49 -12.20 10.95
C LYS A 138 21.99 -10.90 10.34
N MET A 139 20.83 -10.43 10.79
CA MET A 139 20.49 -9.01 10.75
C MET A 139 21.15 -8.32 11.95
N HIS A 140 22.48 -8.47 12.05
CA HIS A 140 23.37 -7.68 12.89
C HIS A 140 24.38 -7.01 11.95
N SER A 141 23.90 -6.21 11.03
CA SER A 141 24.77 -5.40 10.18
C SER A 141 23.91 -4.33 9.52
N THR A 142 24.33 -3.10 9.72
CA THR A 142 23.81 -1.84 9.19
C THR A 142 23.81 -1.74 7.65
N SER A 143 23.99 -2.86 6.93
CA SER A 143 24.25 -2.92 5.48
C SER A 143 23.00 -2.96 4.59
N SER A 144 21.82 -3.33 5.12
CA SER A 144 20.53 -3.30 4.38
C SER A 144 19.69 -2.05 4.68
N LEU A 145 20.08 -1.26 5.68
CA LEU A 145 19.46 0.02 6.00
C LEU A 145 19.55 1.03 4.84
N PRO A 146 20.67 1.16 4.09
CA PRO A 146 20.77 2.13 3.01
C PRO A 146 19.75 1.87 1.90
N SER A 147 19.59 0.61 1.47
CA SER A 147 18.63 0.23 0.42
C SER A 147 17.18 0.38 0.86
N LEU A 148 16.87 0.10 2.13
CA LEU A 148 15.54 0.36 2.70
C LEU A 148 15.23 1.86 2.81
N ILE A 149 16.22 2.68 3.21
CA ILE A 149 16.11 4.15 3.28
C ILE A 149 15.89 4.75 1.89
N ILE A 150 16.60 4.25 0.87
CA ILE A 150 16.46 4.69 -0.53
C ILE A 150 15.07 4.31 -1.06
N SER A 151 14.58 3.10 -0.78
CA SER A 151 13.23 2.69 -1.22
C SER A 151 12.12 3.50 -0.55
N MET A 152 12.31 3.95 0.69
CA MET A 152 11.31 4.72 1.43
C MET A 152 11.31 6.22 1.10
N ASN A 153 12.34 6.73 0.42
CA ASN A 153 12.39 8.08 -0.15
C ASN A 153 13.09 7.99 -1.52
N PRO A 154 12.38 7.58 -2.58
CA PRO A 154 13.00 7.40 -3.89
C PRO A 154 13.68 8.70 -4.32
N LEU A 155 14.94 8.59 -4.71
CA LEU A 155 15.69 9.67 -5.37
C LEU A 155 14.85 10.16 -6.56
N PRO A 156 14.68 11.48 -6.78
CA PRO A 156 14.12 11.94 -8.04
C PRO A 156 15.08 11.49 -9.15
N THR A 157 14.65 10.50 -9.94
CA THR A 157 15.33 10.15 -11.17
C THR A 157 15.22 11.37 -12.08
N ALA A 158 16.37 11.97 -12.41
CA ALA A 158 16.45 13.01 -13.42
C ALA A 158 15.87 12.44 -14.72
N VAL A 159 14.71 12.94 -15.13
CA VAL A 159 14.17 12.67 -16.47
C VAL A 159 15.06 13.44 -17.44
N PRO A 160 15.79 12.79 -18.37
CA PRO A 160 16.57 13.51 -19.36
C PRO A 160 15.62 14.29 -20.27
N TYR A 161 15.82 15.61 -20.31
CA TYR A 161 15.13 16.53 -21.21
C TYR A 161 15.47 16.12 -22.66
N LEU A 162 14.47 15.63 -23.41
CA LEU A 162 14.57 15.50 -24.87
C LEU A 162 14.20 16.86 -25.49
N PRO A 163 15.09 17.51 -26.26
CA PRO A 163 14.73 18.70 -27.00
C PRO A 163 13.73 18.33 -28.10
N ARG A 164 12.56 18.99 -28.12
CA ARG A 164 11.62 18.88 -29.25
C ARG A 164 12.17 19.72 -30.42
N SER A 165 12.24 19.07 -31.58
CA SER A 165 12.42 19.68 -32.91
C SER A 165 11.20 20.51 -33.31
#